data_AF-V4AM16-F1
#
_entry.id   AF-V4AM16-F1
#
_cell.length_a   1.000
_cell.length_b   1.000
_cell.length_c   1.000
_cell.angle_alpha   90.00
_cell.angle_beta   90.00
_cell.angle_gamma   90.00
#
_symmetry.space_group_name_H-M   'P 1'
#
loop_
_entity.id
_entity.type
_entity.pdbx_description
1 polymer ?
#
loop_
_entity_poly.entity_id
_entity_poly.type
_entity_poly.pdbx_seq_one_letter_code
_entity_poly.pdbx_strand_id
1 'polypeptide(L)'
;MNSFLSGILILFTVFRNHVHAHGYMSSPPSRSYIWHDQKFKALDPHVNYNYMGLNCGGLATQMANGGKCGVCGDNINGPRENESGPEGKYAQGIISKCYASNNVIDVEVHLTSNHLGWMEWRLCELNDPEKTSNQDCFDDNLLEIVGISGDNWYRDGTSRLKIDPSKQKSNDNFYVSLFIPNDVKCQACVLQWIYKAGNNWGCDNIDGVKACGIGHGDNQEEFRNCADIAI
;
A
#
# COMPACT_ATOMS: atom_id res chain seq x y z
N MET A 1 58.88 -27.31 -22.02
CA MET A 1 57.46 -27.60 -21.76
C MET A 1 57.06 -26.86 -20.50
N ASN A 2 56.53 -25.64 -20.63
CA ASN A 2 56.09 -24.84 -19.49
C ASN A 2 54.56 -24.95 -19.40
N SER A 3 54.08 -25.58 -18.34
CA SER A 3 52.65 -25.66 -18.01
C SER A 3 52.15 -24.29 -17.55
N PHE A 4 51.20 -23.72 -18.28
CA PHE A 4 50.38 -22.61 -17.78
C PHE A 4 49.25 -23.18 -16.94
N LEU A 5 49.23 -22.87 -15.63
CA LEU A 5 48.06 -23.07 -14.79
C LEU A 5 46.99 -22.04 -15.18
N SER A 6 45.86 -22.50 -15.72
CA SER A 6 44.64 -21.70 -15.84
C SER A 6 44.02 -21.49 -14.45
N GLY A 7 44.10 -20.26 -13.94
CA GLY A 7 43.33 -19.86 -12.77
C GLY A 7 41.85 -19.71 -13.13
N ILE A 8 40.98 -20.46 -12.43
CA ILE A 8 39.53 -20.30 -12.52
C ILE A 8 39.15 -19.01 -11.77
N LEU A 9 38.71 -17.99 -12.52
CA LEU A 9 38.13 -16.78 -11.95
C LEU A 9 36.67 -17.10 -11.56
N ILE A 10 36.42 -17.36 -10.27
CA ILE A 10 35.06 -17.50 -9.75
C ILE A 10 34.47 -16.08 -9.70
N LEU A 11 33.67 -15.75 -10.72
CA LEU A 11 32.86 -14.54 -10.73
C LEU A 11 31.73 -14.75 -9.69
N PHE A 12 31.92 -14.24 -8.47
CA PHE A 12 30.81 -14.07 -7.54
C PHE A 12 29.85 -13.05 -8.15
N THR A 13 28.81 -13.52 -8.85
CA THR A 13 27.62 -12.72 -9.10
C THR A 13 27.00 -12.43 -7.75
N VAL A 14 27.35 -11.27 -7.19
CA VAL A 14 26.59 -10.67 -6.10
C VAL A 14 25.22 -10.42 -6.68
N PHE A 15 24.26 -11.28 -6.37
CA PHE A 15 22.85 -10.93 -6.50
C PHE A 15 22.70 -9.64 -5.70
N ARG A 16 22.54 -8.51 -6.40
CA ARG A 16 22.08 -7.28 -5.77
C ARG A 16 20.69 -7.62 -5.25
N ASN A 17 20.61 -7.97 -3.97
CA ASN A 17 19.37 -7.83 -3.23
C ASN A 17 19.05 -6.34 -3.32
N HIS A 18 18.19 -5.97 -4.28
CA HIS A 18 17.58 -4.66 -4.28
C HIS A 18 16.69 -4.63 -3.05
N VAL A 19 17.27 -4.25 -1.91
CA VAL A 19 16.48 -3.90 -0.73
C VAL A 19 15.88 -2.54 -1.05
N HIS A 20 14.81 -2.55 -1.82
CA HIS A 20 13.97 -1.38 -2.01
C HIS A 20 12.91 -1.48 -0.90
N ALA A 21 13.22 -0.91 0.27
CA ALA A 21 12.27 -0.88 1.36
C ALA A 21 11.19 0.16 1.04
N HIS A 22 9.92 -0.23 1.24
CA HIS A 22 8.77 0.60 0.95
C HIS A 22 7.79 0.61 2.13
N GLY A 23 6.66 1.30 1.97
CA GLY A 23 5.77 1.62 3.08
C GLY A 23 4.73 0.56 3.40
N TYR A 24 4.15 0.67 4.58
CA TYR A 24 3.04 -0.17 5.01
C TYR A 24 2.11 0.56 5.99
N MET A 25 0.86 0.12 6.04
CA MET A 25 -0.11 0.60 7.04
C MET A 25 0.08 -0.18 8.35
N SER A 26 0.51 0.53 9.41
CA SER A 26 0.77 -0.05 10.74
C SER A 26 -0.46 0.00 11.66
N SER A 27 -1.36 0.97 11.46
CA SER A 27 -2.64 1.05 12.18
C SER A 27 -3.76 1.50 11.24
N PRO A 28 -4.89 0.77 11.15
CA PRO A 28 -5.00 -0.64 11.54
C PRO A 28 -3.92 -1.47 10.82
N PRO A 29 -3.31 -2.47 11.46
CA PRO A 29 -2.22 -3.21 10.84
C PRO A 29 -2.71 -3.94 9.60
N SER A 30 -1.99 -3.78 8.48
CA SER A 30 -2.32 -4.47 7.24
C SER A 30 -2.12 -5.98 7.37
N ARG A 31 -2.78 -6.75 6.48
CA ARG A 31 -2.68 -8.22 6.38
C ARG A 31 -1.24 -8.73 6.39
N SER A 32 -0.35 -8.04 5.67
CA SER A 32 1.06 -8.39 5.63
C SER A 32 1.87 -7.94 6.86
N TYR A 33 1.40 -6.93 7.60
CA TYR A 33 2.12 -6.37 8.76
C TYR A 33 1.64 -6.91 10.11
N ILE A 34 0.41 -7.43 10.20
CA ILE A 34 -0.28 -7.78 11.45
C ILE A 34 0.52 -8.73 12.36
N TRP A 35 1.40 -9.56 11.82
CA TRP A 35 2.28 -10.45 12.59
C TRP A 35 3.30 -9.73 13.49
N HIS A 36 3.55 -8.44 13.26
CA HIS A 36 4.39 -7.62 14.13
C HIS A 36 3.68 -7.21 15.44
N ASP A 37 2.34 -7.12 15.44
CA ASP A 37 1.59 -6.66 16.60
C ASP A 37 1.31 -7.83 17.57
N GLN A 38 1.88 -7.73 18.77
CA GLN A 38 1.77 -8.75 19.81
C GLN A 38 0.32 -9.05 20.23
N LYS A 39 -0.62 -8.13 19.99
CA LYS A 39 -2.04 -8.33 20.28
C LYS A 39 -2.64 -9.48 19.47
N PHE A 40 -2.13 -9.71 18.25
CA PHE A 40 -2.68 -10.74 17.35
C PHE A 40 -1.89 -12.04 17.38
N LYS A 41 -0.82 -12.15 18.18
CA LYS A 41 0.05 -13.33 18.22
C LYS A 41 -0.71 -14.63 18.53
N ALA A 42 -1.75 -14.57 19.36
CA ALA A 42 -2.58 -15.73 19.71
C ALA A 42 -3.44 -16.24 18.53
N LEU A 43 -3.63 -15.43 17.49
CA LEU A 43 -4.36 -15.79 16.27
C LEU A 43 -3.44 -16.39 15.18
N ASP A 44 -2.15 -16.54 15.49
CA ASP A 44 -1.12 -17.08 14.59
C ASP A 44 -1.11 -16.45 13.17
N PRO A 45 -0.93 -15.12 13.08
CA PRO A 45 -0.84 -14.44 11.79
C PRO A 45 0.37 -14.94 10.99
N HIS A 46 0.18 -15.22 9.71
CA HIS A 46 1.24 -15.68 8.83
C HIS A 46 2.32 -14.60 8.65
N VAL A 47 3.57 -15.00 8.80
CA VAL A 47 4.71 -14.10 8.66
C VAL A 47 4.91 -13.71 7.18
N ASN A 48 4.95 -12.42 6.91
CA ASN A 48 5.41 -11.87 5.64
C ASN A 48 6.64 -10.99 5.86
N TYR A 49 7.82 -11.43 5.43
CA TYR A 49 9.04 -10.62 5.51
C TYR A 49 9.09 -9.51 4.45
N ASN A 50 8.25 -9.58 3.42
CA ASN A 50 8.11 -8.57 2.37
C ASN A 50 6.91 -7.63 2.62
N TYR A 51 6.47 -7.50 3.87
CA TYR A 51 5.29 -6.69 4.24
C TYR A 51 5.38 -5.22 3.80
N MET A 52 6.60 -4.73 3.70
CA MET A 52 6.93 -3.38 3.25
C MET A 52 6.85 -3.23 1.73
N GLY A 53 6.96 -4.31 0.96
CA GLY A 53 7.21 -4.30 -0.48
C GLY A 53 6.01 -4.70 -1.34
N LEU A 54 4.79 -4.37 -0.94
CA LEU A 54 3.58 -4.64 -1.71
C LEU A 54 3.37 -3.61 -2.82
N ASN A 55 4.27 -3.65 -3.81
CA ASN A 55 4.47 -2.62 -4.83
C ASN A 55 4.03 -3.07 -6.23
N CYS A 56 2.94 -3.84 -6.29
CA CYS A 56 2.37 -4.34 -7.54
C CYS A 56 3.30 -5.30 -8.32
N GLY A 57 4.30 -5.88 -7.64
CA GLY A 57 5.36 -6.69 -8.24
C GLY A 57 6.56 -5.88 -8.77
N GLY A 58 6.64 -4.60 -8.40
CA GLY A 58 7.66 -3.64 -8.80
C GLY A 58 7.30 -2.87 -10.06
N LEU A 59 7.81 -1.64 -10.17
CA LEU A 59 7.47 -0.71 -11.26
C LEU A 59 7.53 -1.34 -12.65
N ALA A 60 8.61 -2.07 -12.98
CA ALA A 60 8.76 -2.70 -14.29
C ALA A 60 7.63 -3.71 -14.59
N THR A 61 7.26 -4.51 -13.60
CA THR A 61 6.16 -5.47 -13.69
C THR A 61 4.81 -4.75 -13.79
N GLN A 62 4.59 -3.74 -12.95
CA GLN A 62 3.37 -2.92 -12.98
C GLN A 62 3.17 -2.29 -14.37
N MET A 63 4.22 -1.73 -14.95
CA MET A 63 4.18 -1.14 -16.29
C MET A 63 3.96 -2.19 -17.39
N ALA A 64 4.60 -3.36 -17.29
CA ALA A 64 4.35 -4.47 -18.19
C ALA A 64 2.89 -4.96 -18.13
N ASN A 65 2.23 -4.79 -16.98
CA ASN A 65 0.82 -5.08 -16.77
C ASN A 65 -0.12 -3.92 -17.17
N GLY A 66 0.38 -2.89 -17.87
CA GLY A 66 -0.40 -1.73 -18.29
C GLY A 66 -0.77 -0.80 -17.13
N GLY A 67 0.10 -0.67 -16.14
CA GLY A 67 -0.12 0.14 -14.93
C GLY A 67 -0.98 -0.55 -13.88
N LYS A 68 -1.46 -1.77 -14.15
CA LYS A 68 -2.38 -2.50 -13.27
C LYS A 68 -1.66 -3.07 -12.05
N CYS A 69 -2.35 -3.01 -10.94
CA CYS A 69 -2.02 -3.59 -9.66
C CYS A 69 -3.27 -4.34 -9.19
N GLY A 70 -3.14 -5.45 -8.48
CA GLY A 70 -4.35 -5.98 -7.84
C GLY A 70 -4.57 -5.34 -6.48
N VAL A 71 -5.73 -5.63 -5.88
CA VAL A 71 -6.36 -4.74 -4.91
C VAL A 71 -5.54 -4.57 -3.63
N CYS A 72 -4.81 -5.59 -3.19
CA CYS A 72 -3.99 -5.53 -1.98
C CYS A 72 -2.48 -5.49 -2.23
N GLY A 73 -2.05 -5.06 -3.43
CA GLY A 73 -0.64 -4.68 -3.69
C GLY A 73 0.26 -5.78 -4.25
N ASP A 74 -0.26 -7.00 -4.43
CA ASP A 74 0.46 -8.05 -5.15
C ASP A 74 0.57 -7.73 -6.65
N ASN A 75 1.36 -8.52 -7.40
CA ASN A 75 1.36 -8.51 -8.87
C ASN A 75 0.01 -9.00 -9.41
N ILE A 76 -0.63 -8.26 -10.33
CA ILE A 76 -1.94 -8.65 -10.90
C ILE A 76 -1.91 -9.98 -11.67
N ASN A 77 -0.75 -10.34 -12.22
CA ASN A 77 -0.53 -11.59 -12.96
C ASN A 77 0.23 -12.66 -12.14
N GLY A 78 0.32 -12.49 -10.82
CA GLY A 78 0.95 -13.44 -9.90
C GLY A 78 -0.02 -13.88 -8.80
N PRO A 79 0.46 -14.70 -7.84
CA PRO A 79 -0.33 -15.08 -6.67
C PRO A 79 -0.81 -13.83 -5.91
N ARG A 80 -2.11 -13.80 -5.59
CA ARG A 80 -2.78 -12.69 -4.89
C ARG A 80 -2.82 -12.95 -3.38
N GLU A 81 -1.65 -13.19 -2.78
CA GLU A 81 -1.54 -13.66 -1.39
C GLU A 81 -2.15 -12.70 -0.35
N ASN A 82 -2.30 -11.40 -0.66
CA ASN A 82 -2.89 -10.42 0.24
C ASN A 82 -4.40 -10.19 0.02
N GLU A 83 -5.02 -10.86 -0.95
CA GLU A 83 -6.45 -10.75 -1.22
C GLU A 83 -7.23 -11.84 -0.50
N SER A 84 -8.51 -11.58 -0.19
CA SER A 84 -9.40 -12.61 0.38
C SER A 84 -9.71 -13.69 -0.66
N GLY A 85 -9.93 -14.91 -0.19
CA GLY A 85 -10.27 -16.06 -1.04
C GLY A 85 -9.23 -17.18 -0.98
N PRO A 86 -9.34 -18.19 -1.86
CA PRO A 86 -8.61 -19.46 -1.72
C PRO A 86 -7.08 -19.33 -1.83
N GLU A 87 -6.58 -18.28 -2.48
CA GLU A 87 -5.14 -18.00 -2.62
C GLU A 87 -4.62 -17.00 -1.57
N GLY A 88 -5.51 -16.50 -0.72
CA GLY A 88 -5.29 -15.42 0.25
C GLY A 88 -4.49 -15.85 1.48
N LYS A 89 -3.20 -16.13 1.30
CA LYS A 89 -2.32 -16.54 2.41
C LYS A 89 -2.30 -15.56 3.57
N TYR A 90 -2.32 -14.25 3.34
CA TYR A 90 -2.26 -13.21 4.37
C TYR A 90 -3.64 -12.65 4.75
N ALA A 91 -4.69 -13.01 4.02
CA ALA A 91 -6.06 -12.61 4.28
C ALA A 91 -6.77 -13.61 5.21
N GLN A 92 -6.28 -13.77 6.44
CA GLN A 92 -6.80 -14.74 7.42
C GLN A 92 -8.14 -14.35 8.08
N GLY A 93 -8.79 -13.27 7.62
CA GLY A 93 -10.03 -12.76 8.22
C GLY A 93 -9.88 -12.17 9.63
N ILE A 94 -8.66 -11.83 10.05
CA ILE A 94 -8.40 -11.27 11.38
C ILE A 94 -8.84 -9.80 11.42
N ILE A 95 -9.96 -9.51 12.10
CA ILE A 95 -10.41 -8.13 12.33
C ILE A 95 -9.42 -7.40 13.25
N SER A 96 -8.66 -6.49 12.66
CA SER A 96 -7.56 -5.79 13.33
C SER A 96 -7.99 -4.59 14.15
N LYS A 97 -9.16 -4.00 13.85
CA LYS A 97 -9.73 -2.87 14.59
C LYS A 97 -11.22 -2.76 14.33
N CYS A 98 -11.97 -2.33 15.33
CA CYS A 98 -13.40 -2.03 15.22
C CYS A 98 -13.60 -0.53 15.44
N TYR A 99 -14.40 0.09 14.58
CA TYR A 99 -14.76 1.50 14.64
C TYR A 99 -16.27 1.64 14.74
N ALA A 100 -16.74 2.86 15.01
CA ALA A 100 -18.15 3.21 14.88
C ALA A 100 -18.40 3.86 13.52
N SER A 101 -19.54 3.60 12.89
CA SER A 101 -20.05 4.40 11.77
C SER A 101 -20.20 5.87 12.16
N ASN A 102 -20.12 6.80 11.19
CA ASN A 102 -20.16 8.25 11.44
C ASN A 102 -19.09 8.73 12.41
N ASN A 103 -17.84 8.30 12.21
CA ASN A 103 -16.76 8.63 13.11
C ASN A 103 -15.47 8.97 12.36
N VAL A 104 -14.60 9.69 13.04
CA VAL A 104 -13.22 9.89 12.61
C VAL A 104 -12.37 8.73 13.12
N ILE A 105 -11.57 8.15 12.24
CA ILE A 105 -10.62 7.08 12.58
C ILE A 105 -9.21 7.56 12.30
N ASP A 106 -8.27 7.18 13.15
CA ASP A 106 -6.85 7.44 12.92
C ASP A 106 -6.20 6.21 12.29
N VAL A 107 -5.49 6.47 11.19
CA VAL A 107 -4.62 5.52 10.51
C VAL A 107 -3.17 5.96 10.60
N GLU A 108 -2.27 4.99 10.65
CA GLU A 108 -0.83 5.18 10.66
C GLU A 108 -0.21 4.42 9.50
N VAL A 109 0.61 5.14 8.71
CA VAL A 109 1.42 4.58 7.64
C VAL A 109 2.89 4.84 7.96
N HIS A 110 3.70 3.80 7.89
CA HIS A 110 5.14 3.90 7.99
C HIS A 110 5.77 3.83 6.60
N LEU A 111 6.45 4.89 6.18
CA LEU A 111 7.29 4.87 4.98
C LEU A 111 8.75 4.68 5.37
N THR A 112 9.31 3.52 5.06
CA THR A 112 10.77 3.31 5.19
C THR A 112 11.55 4.16 4.19
N SER A 113 10.98 4.40 3.01
CA SER A 113 11.49 5.32 1.99
C SER A 113 10.36 6.18 1.43
N ASN A 114 10.52 7.51 1.49
CA ASN A 114 9.58 8.47 0.94
C ASN A 114 9.91 8.77 -0.54
N HIS A 115 8.98 8.39 -1.42
CA HIS A 115 9.07 8.52 -2.88
C HIS A 115 8.16 9.63 -3.45
N LEU A 116 7.78 10.62 -2.63
CA LEU A 116 6.90 11.72 -3.01
C LEU A 116 5.51 11.24 -3.49
N GLY A 117 4.78 12.05 -4.26
CA GLY A 117 3.48 11.65 -4.78
C GLY A 117 2.37 11.83 -3.75
N TRP A 118 1.48 10.85 -3.62
CA TRP A 118 0.30 10.99 -2.77
C TRP A 118 -0.22 9.65 -2.24
N MET A 119 -0.92 9.73 -1.10
CA MET A 119 -1.64 8.61 -0.49
C MET A 119 -3.14 8.85 -0.50
N GLU A 120 -3.93 7.78 -0.56
CA GLU A 120 -5.36 7.81 -0.35
C GLU A 120 -5.85 6.51 0.31
N TRP A 121 -7.06 6.55 0.84
CA TRP A 121 -7.68 5.42 1.52
C TRP A 121 -9.06 5.15 0.98
N ARG A 122 -9.35 3.88 0.75
CA ARG A 122 -10.65 3.39 0.30
C ARG A 122 -11.15 2.29 1.19
N LEU A 123 -12.45 2.03 1.15
CA LEU A 123 -13.08 1.01 1.96
C LEU A 123 -14.00 0.13 1.12
N CYS A 124 -13.95 -1.19 1.34
CA CYS A 124 -14.88 -2.13 0.71
C CYS A 124 -15.71 -2.86 1.78
N GLU A 125 -17.03 -2.87 1.60
CA GLU A 125 -18.01 -3.49 2.49
C GLU A 125 -18.27 -4.96 2.11
N LEU A 126 -17.31 -5.85 2.39
CA LEU A 126 -17.42 -7.26 1.99
C LEU A 126 -18.45 -8.07 2.81
N ASN A 127 -18.52 -7.82 4.13
CA ASN A 127 -19.34 -8.58 5.10
C ASN A 127 -19.05 -10.11 5.17
N ASP A 128 -18.06 -10.59 4.44
CA ASP A 128 -17.56 -11.96 4.44
C ASP A 128 -16.03 -11.93 4.24
N PRO A 129 -15.22 -12.36 5.23
CA PRO A 129 -13.76 -12.29 5.14
C PRO A 129 -13.16 -13.20 4.06
N GLU A 130 -13.88 -14.23 3.61
CA GLU A 130 -13.43 -15.18 2.57
C GLU A 130 -13.78 -14.68 1.16
N LYS A 131 -14.67 -13.70 1.04
CA LYS A 131 -15.09 -13.16 -0.25
C LYS A 131 -13.98 -12.30 -0.85
N THR A 132 -13.55 -12.61 -2.06
CA THR A 132 -12.60 -11.76 -2.79
C THR A 132 -13.21 -10.40 -3.12
N SER A 133 -12.53 -9.31 -2.76
CA SER A 133 -12.88 -7.95 -3.18
C SER A 133 -12.35 -7.65 -4.59
N ASN A 134 -13.01 -6.69 -5.25
CA ASN A 134 -12.53 -6.09 -6.49
C ASN A 134 -12.32 -4.58 -6.26
N GLN A 135 -11.67 -3.91 -7.22
CA GLN A 135 -11.38 -2.48 -7.07
C GLN A 135 -12.66 -1.64 -7.05
N ASP A 136 -13.70 -2.03 -7.80
CA ASP A 136 -14.98 -1.31 -7.84
C ASP A 136 -15.60 -1.12 -6.45
N CYS A 137 -15.56 -2.16 -5.61
CA CYS A 137 -16.05 -2.08 -4.23
C CYS A 137 -15.30 -1.05 -3.37
N PHE A 138 -14.00 -0.88 -3.60
CA PHE A 138 -13.21 0.13 -2.91
C PHE A 138 -13.49 1.53 -3.47
N ASP A 139 -13.69 1.63 -4.78
CA ASP A 139 -13.92 2.90 -5.47
C ASP A 139 -15.29 3.51 -5.10
N ASP A 140 -16.25 2.69 -4.66
CA ASP A 140 -17.52 3.15 -4.10
C ASP A 140 -17.34 3.98 -2.81
N ASN A 141 -16.25 3.77 -2.06
CA ASN A 141 -16.00 4.48 -0.79
C ASN A 141 -14.55 4.98 -0.71
N LEU A 142 -14.24 6.05 -1.46
CA LEU A 142 -13.05 6.87 -1.25
C LEU A 142 -13.23 7.74 0.00
N LEU A 143 -12.38 7.54 1.01
CA LEU A 143 -12.52 8.19 2.31
C LEU A 143 -11.98 9.63 2.30
N GLU A 144 -12.70 10.52 2.97
CA GLU A 144 -12.27 11.90 3.21
C GLU A 144 -11.21 11.93 4.31
N ILE A 145 -10.11 12.64 4.04
CA ILE A 145 -9.07 12.98 4.99
C ILE A 145 -9.52 14.24 5.71
N VAL A 146 -9.70 14.14 7.02
CA VAL A 146 -10.17 15.24 7.85
C VAL A 146 -9.09 15.81 8.77
N GLY A 147 -7.91 15.20 8.82
CA GLY A 147 -6.79 15.70 9.59
C GLY A 147 -5.49 14.97 9.30
N ILE A 148 -4.37 15.65 9.54
CA ILE A 148 -3.02 15.11 9.50
C ILE A 148 -2.33 15.59 10.78
N SER A 149 -1.58 14.71 11.46
CA SER A 149 -0.88 14.93 12.74
C SER A 149 -0.77 16.39 13.24
N GLY A 150 -1.55 16.74 14.27
CA GLY A 150 -1.46 18.03 14.98
C GLY A 150 -2.41 19.12 14.48
N ASP A 151 -3.10 18.92 13.37
CA ASP A 151 -4.08 19.86 12.84
C ASP A 151 -5.47 19.67 13.45
N ASN A 152 -6.27 20.75 13.49
CA ASN A 152 -7.70 20.64 13.77
C ASN A 152 -8.39 19.90 12.64
N TRP A 153 -9.42 19.11 12.97
CA TRP A 153 -10.19 18.43 11.94
C TRP A 153 -10.93 19.43 11.06
N TYR A 154 -10.82 19.25 9.74
CA TYR A 154 -11.51 20.06 8.74
C TYR A 154 -12.08 19.17 7.65
N ARG A 155 -13.30 19.48 7.20
CA ARG A 155 -14.01 18.73 6.16
C ARG A 155 -14.13 19.58 4.91
N ASP A 156 -13.27 19.34 3.93
CA ASP A 156 -13.27 20.02 2.63
C ASP A 156 -13.37 19.06 1.44
N GLY A 157 -13.61 17.78 1.71
CA GLY A 157 -13.66 16.75 0.68
C GLY A 157 -12.29 16.29 0.17
N THR A 158 -11.18 16.69 0.80
CA THR A 158 -9.85 16.19 0.44
C THR A 158 -9.76 14.69 0.69
N SER A 159 -9.40 13.92 -0.34
CA SER A 159 -9.23 12.46 -0.25
C SER A 159 -7.82 11.98 -0.57
N ARG A 160 -6.92 12.90 -0.95
CA ARG A 160 -5.52 12.62 -1.27
C ARG A 160 -4.57 13.44 -0.43
N LEU A 161 -3.74 12.75 0.34
CA LEU A 161 -2.61 13.33 1.04
C LEU A 161 -1.44 13.48 0.08
N LYS A 162 -1.13 14.70 -0.35
CA LYS A 162 0.10 14.98 -1.11
C LYS A 162 1.30 14.94 -0.16
N ILE A 163 2.34 14.22 -0.55
CA ILE A 163 3.58 14.18 0.21
C ILE A 163 4.42 15.40 -0.14
N ASP A 164 4.74 16.19 0.88
CA ASP A 164 5.56 17.40 0.75
C ASP A 164 6.98 17.03 0.27
N PRO A 165 7.39 17.48 -0.94
CA PRO A 165 8.72 17.19 -1.48
C PRO A 165 9.87 17.74 -0.64
N SER A 166 9.63 18.80 0.15
CA SER A 166 10.63 19.37 1.04
C SER A 166 10.88 18.53 2.30
N LYS A 167 10.02 17.54 2.56
CA LYS A 167 10.07 16.65 3.72
C LYS A 167 10.45 15.21 3.36
N GLN A 168 11.10 15.00 2.21
CA GLN A 168 11.57 13.67 1.81
C GLN A 168 12.55 13.12 2.86
N LYS A 169 12.09 12.13 3.63
CA LYS A 169 12.83 11.46 4.70
C LYS A 169 12.66 9.95 4.60
N SER A 170 13.63 9.22 5.10
CA SER A 170 13.50 7.78 5.36
C SER A 170 12.89 7.55 6.74
N ASN A 171 12.15 6.45 6.91
CA ASN A 171 11.54 6.02 8.17
C ASN A 171 10.61 7.09 8.77
N ASP A 172 9.64 7.55 7.98
CA ASP A 172 8.67 8.55 8.39
C ASP A 172 7.31 7.92 8.74
N ASN A 173 6.63 8.49 9.73
CA ASN A 173 5.30 8.06 10.15
C ASN A 173 4.27 9.11 9.76
N PHE A 174 3.24 8.68 9.04
CA PHE A 174 2.10 9.50 8.67
C PHE A 174 0.91 9.12 9.56
N TYR A 175 0.47 10.06 10.39
CA TYR A 175 -0.77 9.94 11.18
C TYR A 175 -1.86 10.73 10.48
N VAL A 176 -2.90 10.02 10.02
CA VAL A 176 -3.96 10.59 9.19
C VAL A 176 -5.31 10.25 9.80
N SER A 177 -6.17 11.26 9.91
CA SER A 177 -7.54 11.10 10.39
C SER A 177 -8.48 11.01 9.18
N LEU A 178 -9.23 9.92 9.08
CA LEU A 178 -10.18 9.64 8.00
C LEU A 178 -11.60 9.67 8.53
N PHE A 179 -12.54 10.20 7.75
CA PHE A 179 -13.96 10.18 8.11
C PHE A 179 -14.67 8.97 7.50
N ILE A 180 -15.37 8.22 8.34
CA ILE A 180 -16.24 7.11 7.96
C ILE A 180 -17.68 7.60 7.82
N PRO A 181 -18.29 7.54 6.62
CA PRO A 181 -19.68 7.91 6.39
C PRO A 181 -20.70 7.09 7.22
N ASN A 182 -21.94 7.58 7.30
CA ASN A 182 -22.98 7.00 8.16
C ASN A 182 -23.61 5.73 7.59
N ASP A 183 -23.58 5.62 6.27
CA ASP A 183 -24.15 4.57 5.44
C ASP A 183 -23.22 3.35 5.32
N VAL A 184 -21.93 3.54 5.61
CA VAL A 184 -20.93 2.47 5.63
C VAL A 184 -21.04 1.67 6.92
N LYS A 185 -21.34 0.37 6.82
CA LYS A 185 -21.40 -0.57 7.95
C LYS A 185 -21.05 -1.98 7.52
N CYS A 186 -20.08 -2.59 8.19
CA CYS A 186 -19.67 -3.94 7.85
C CYS A 186 -18.99 -4.68 8.99
N GLN A 187 -19.28 -5.98 9.07
CA GLN A 187 -18.65 -6.88 10.06
C GLN A 187 -17.25 -7.32 9.64
N ALA A 188 -16.99 -7.32 8.34
CA ALA A 188 -15.71 -7.59 7.72
C ALA A 188 -15.54 -6.63 6.55
N CYS A 189 -15.01 -5.45 6.84
CA CYS A 189 -14.62 -4.45 5.84
C CYS A 189 -13.14 -4.61 5.52
N VAL A 190 -12.75 -4.14 4.34
CA VAL A 190 -11.33 -4.01 3.99
C VAL A 190 -11.00 -2.54 3.79
N LEU A 191 -10.07 -2.02 4.57
CA LEU A 191 -9.47 -0.70 4.37
C LEU A 191 -8.26 -0.85 3.46
N GLN A 192 -8.31 -0.21 2.29
CA GLN A 192 -7.24 -0.18 1.31
C GLN A 192 -6.48 1.14 1.43
N TRP A 193 -5.20 1.06 1.74
CA TRP A 193 -4.27 2.18 1.56
C TRP A 193 -3.65 2.06 0.17
N ILE A 194 -3.67 3.15 -0.60
CA ILE A 194 -2.92 3.28 -1.85
C ILE A 194 -1.90 4.40 -1.68
N TYR A 195 -0.67 4.13 -2.08
CA TYR A 195 0.38 5.12 -2.19
C TYR A 195 0.94 5.10 -3.61
N LYS A 196 0.67 6.17 -4.36
CA LYS A 196 1.27 6.40 -5.68
C LYS A 196 2.47 7.30 -5.50
N ALA A 197 3.65 6.75 -5.75
CA ALA A 197 4.90 7.50 -5.73
C ALA A 197 4.89 8.63 -6.77
N GLY A 198 5.86 9.54 -6.67
CA GLY A 198 5.96 10.70 -7.54
C GLY A 198 7.39 11.12 -7.81
N ASN A 199 8.35 10.22 -7.68
CA ASN A 199 9.78 10.51 -7.82
C ASN A 199 10.33 10.26 -9.23
N ASN A 200 9.56 9.64 -10.14
CA ASN A 200 9.99 9.45 -11.52
C ASN A 200 9.64 10.67 -12.37
N TRP A 201 10.47 10.96 -13.35
CA TRP A 201 10.18 11.98 -14.36
C TRP A 201 9.25 11.42 -15.42
N GLY A 202 8.26 12.21 -15.83
CA GLY A 202 7.38 11.89 -16.94
C GLY A 202 6.68 13.11 -17.49
N CYS A 203 5.62 12.88 -18.27
CA CYS A 203 4.79 13.94 -18.82
C CYS A 203 3.31 13.54 -18.77
N ASP A 204 2.45 14.50 -18.44
CA ASP A 204 1.00 14.41 -18.53
C ASP A 204 0.48 15.39 -19.58
N ASN A 205 -0.73 15.12 -20.09
CA ASN A 205 -1.51 16.10 -20.82
C ASN A 205 -2.58 16.67 -19.89
N ILE A 206 -2.36 17.88 -19.38
CA ILE A 206 -3.27 18.57 -18.47
C ILE A 206 -4.00 19.64 -19.28
N ASP A 207 -5.30 19.47 -19.48
CA ASP A 207 -6.15 20.39 -20.25
C ASP A 207 -5.60 20.69 -21.67
N GLY A 208 -5.03 19.67 -22.31
CA GLY A 208 -4.43 19.78 -23.64
C GLY A 208 -3.02 20.37 -23.66
N VAL A 209 -2.45 20.73 -22.52
CA VAL A 209 -1.07 21.20 -22.39
C VAL A 209 -0.18 20.07 -21.87
N LYS A 210 0.92 19.81 -22.58
CA LYS A 210 1.93 18.84 -22.14
C LYS A 210 2.73 19.43 -20.98
N ALA A 211 2.54 18.90 -19.78
CA ALA A 211 3.32 19.22 -18.59
C ALA A 211 4.31 18.08 -18.32
N CYS A 212 5.58 18.39 -18.08
CA CYS A 212 6.60 17.39 -17.81
C CYS A 212 7.40 17.74 -16.56
N GLY A 213 7.81 16.73 -15.82
CA GLY A 213 8.56 16.89 -14.58
C GLY A 213 8.53 15.65 -13.70
N ILE A 214 9.08 15.79 -12.50
CA ILE A 214 9.02 14.77 -11.46
C ILE A 214 7.56 14.60 -11.01
N GLY A 215 7.11 13.35 -10.91
CA GLY A 215 5.76 12.97 -10.49
C GLY A 215 4.73 12.97 -11.62
N HIS A 216 5.12 13.40 -12.83
CA HIS A 216 4.25 13.36 -14.00
C HIS A 216 4.30 11.99 -14.70
N GLY A 217 3.26 11.70 -15.47
CA GLY A 217 3.11 10.46 -16.24
C GLY A 217 2.73 9.25 -15.39
N ASP A 218 2.30 8.19 -16.06
CA ASP A 218 1.82 6.97 -15.39
C ASP A 218 2.94 6.06 -14.87
N ASN A 219 4.19 6.34 -15.23
CA ASN A 219 5.36 5.55 -14.81
C ASN A 219 5.78 5.89 -13.37
N GLN A 220 4.84 5.79 -12.44
CA GLN A 220 5.07 5.95 -11.01
C GLN A 220 4.78 4.63 -10.31
N GLU A 221 5.65 4.26 -9.37
CA GLU A 221 5.46 3.05 -8.58
C GLU A 221 4.25 3.21 -7.66
N GLU A 222 3.52 2.12 -7.45
CA GLU A 222 2.34 2.10 -6.61
C GLU A 222 2.45 1.03 -5.54
N PHE A 223 2.00 1.35 -4.33
CA PHE A 223 1.90 0.44 -3.20
C PHE A 223 0.46 0.34 -2.79
N ARG A 224 0.03 -0.87 -2.44
CA ARG A 224 -1.27 -1.05 -1.81
C ARG A 224 -1.16 -1.96 -0.61
N ASN A 225 -1.90 -1.67 0.43
CA ASN A 225 -2.10 -2.57 1.56
C ASN A 225 -3.60 -2.68 1.85
N CYS A 226 -4.00 -3.81 2.41
CA CYS A 226 -5.34 -4.05 2.91
C CYS A 226 -5.28 -4.38 4.40
N ALA A 227 -6.20 -3.84 5.19
CA ALA A 227 -6.44 -4.24 6.57
C ALA A 227 -7.91 -4.62 6.77
N ASP A 228 -8.15 -5.73 7.45
CA ASP A 228 -9.48 -6.18 7.81
C ASP A 228 -9.95 -5.45 9.08
N ILE A 229 -11.08 -4.77 9.00
CA ILE A 229 -11.68 -3.96 10.07
C ILE A 229 -13.19 -4.21 10.18
N ALA A 230 -13.81 -3.72 11.25
CA ALA A 230 -15.27 -3.66 11.39
C ALA A 230 -15.75 -2.23 11.66
N ILE A 231 -16.96 -1.89 11.21
CA ILE A 231 -17.62 -0.58 11.32
C ILE A 231 -19.07 -0.75 11.75
#